data_AF-A0A9D5JN54-F1
#
_entry.id   AF-A0A9D5JN54-F1
#
_cell.length_a   1.000
_cell.length_b   1.000
_cell.length_c   1.000
_cell.angle_alpha   90.00
_cell.angle_beta   90.00
_cell.angle_gamma   90.00
#
_symmetry.space_group_name_H-M   'P 1'
#
loop_
_entity.id
_entity.type
_entity.pdbx_description
1 polymer ?
#
loop_
_entity_poly.entity_id
_entity_poly.type
_entity_poly.pdbx_seq_one_letter_code
_entity_poly.pdbx_strand_id
1 'polypeptide(L)'
;MKYKNLLLLVTGLLFCFTAGAAPQDSYEYVKKGWSLLGKGEFEEVYRLTDECIEKFSQKADILASGLESFPSKGEEDNYAPMNNVATCYFIKGETLIKEGKTDEAKKVFETVIEKYPYAQSFDPRGWYWSIKEKAEMTLNKLETGRVEEAESEEDVVITRVTLYDKGDEFPVDYEKYGKFLNEGKKNYKFVIKNPIGLSDAVGEGIYPNS
;
A
#
# COMPACT_ATOMS: atom_id res chain seq x y z
N MET A 1 82.45 -33.30 -3.06
CA MET A 1 81.43 -32.35 -3.56
C MET A 1 80.20 -32.46 -2.68
N LYS A 2 79.81 -31.37 -2.03
CA LYS A 2 78.68 -31.28 -1.09
C LYS A 2 77.60 -30.43 -1.76
N TYR A 3 76.37 -30.93 -1.88
CA TYR A 3 75.19 -30.07 -2.01
C TYR A 3 74.08 -30.57 -1.09
N LYS A 4 73.59 -29.64 -0.29
CA LYS A 4 72.67 -29.78 0.84
C LYS A 4 71.24 -29.95 0.35
N ASN A 5 70.50 -30.88 0.97
CA ASN A 5 69.05 -30.98 0.88
C ASN A 5 68.41 -29.76 1.55
N LEU A 6 67.62 -29.00 0.80
CA LEU A 6 66.80 -27.89 1.28
C LEU A 6 65.38 -28.41 1.55
N LEU A 7 65.11 -28.68 2.83
CA LEU A 7 63.77 -29.03 3.34
C LEU A 7 62.96 -27.73 3.48
N LEU A 8 61.96 -27.53 2.62
CA LEU A 8 61.08 -26.37 2.66
C LEU A 8 59.80 -26.75 3.42
N LEU A 9 59.72 -26.32 4.67
CA LEU A 9 58.62 -26.56 5.61
C LEU A 9 57.54 -25.50 5.35
N VAL A 10 56.49 -25.87 4.61
CA VAL A 10 55.34 -25.00 4.36
C VAL A 10 54.39 -25.10 5.55
N THR A 11 54.51 -24.16 6.48
CA THR A 11 53.52 -23.93 7.54
C THR A 11 52.27 -23.31 6.92
N GLY A 12 51.23 -24.12 6.72
CA GLY A 12 49.90 -23.64 6.33
C GLY A 12 49.24 -22.90 7.49
N LEU A 13 49.17 -21.57 7.40
CA LEU A 13 48.35 -20.74 8.27
C LEU A 13 46.89 -20.91 7.81
N LEU A 14 46.11 -21.71 8.55
CA LEU A 14 44.67 -21.83 8.35
C LEU A 14 44.02 -20.53 8.84
N PHE A 15 43.84 -19.57 7.93
CA PHE A 15 43.08 -18.36 8.20
C PHE A 15 41.59 -18.74 8.22
N CYS A 16 41.09 -19.05 9.41
CA CYS A 16 39.66 -19.26 9.64
C CYS A 16 38.96 -17.91 9.41
N PHE A 17 38.45 -17.72 8.20
CA PHE A 17 37.59 -16.58 7.87
C PHE A 17 36.26 -16.79 8.59
N THR A 18 36.12 -16.30 9.82
CA THR A 18 34.81 -16.10 10.41
C THR A 18 34.17 -14.94 9.66
N ALA A 19 33.42 -15.27 8.60
CA ALA A 19 32.52 -14.34 7.95
C ALA A 19 31.48 -13.91 9.00
N GLY A 20 31.74 -12.80 9.67
CA GLY A 20 30.75 -12.13 10.49
C GLY A 20 29.63 -11.69 9.57
N ALA A 21 28.52 -12.43 9.56
CA ALA A 21 27.30 -12.00 8.92
C ALA A 21 26.91 -10.66 9.55
N ALA A 22 26.85 -9.60 8.75
CA ALA A 22 26.33 -8.32 9.19
C ALA A 22 24.95 -8.53 9.83
N PRO A 23 24.60 -7.83 10.92
CA PRO A 23 23.31 -8.00 11.57
C PRO A 23 22.21 -7.71 10.54
N GLN A 24 21.50 -8.76 10.12
CA GLN A 24 20.41 -8.63 9.17
C GLN A 24 19.29 -7.82 9.82
N ASP A 25 18.96 -6.68 9.22
CA ASP A 25 17.87 -5.82 9.66
C ASP A 25 16.52 -6.54 9.48
N SER A 26 15.67 -6.46 10.49
CA SER A 26 14.29 -6.95 10.48
C SER A 26 13.49 -6.44 9.26
N TYR A 27 13.76 -5.22 8.80
CA TYR A 27 13.06 -4.63 7.65
C TYR A 27 13.32 -5.38 6.33
N GLU A 28 14.51 -5.98 6.17
CA GLU A 28 14.83 -6.74 4.95
C GLU A 28 13.95 -8.00 4.81
N TYR A 29 13.48 -8.58 5.92
CA TYR A 29 12.52 -9.69 5.86
C TYR A 29 11.17 -9.24 5.33
N VAL A 30 10.67 -8.09 5.79
CA VAL A 30 9.40 -7.50 5.33
C VAL A 30 9.46 -7.20 3.84
N LYS A 31 10.50 -6.49 3.40
CA LYS A 31 10.70 -6.11 2.00
C LYS A 31 10.77 -7.33 1.08
N LYS A 32 11.51 -8.37 1.47
CA LYS A 32 11.59 -9.62 0.70
C LYS A 32 10.28 -10.40 0.75
N GLY A 33 9.63 -10.48 1.92
CA GLY A 33 8.35 -11.16 2.10
C GLY A 33 7.27 -10.63 1.17
N TRP A 34 7.09 -9.30 1.09
CA TRP A 34 6.16 -8.68 0.14
C TRP A 34 6.49 -9.00 -1.32
N SER A 35 7.78 -8.92 -1.69
CA SER A 35 8.24 -9.22 -3.05
C SER A 35 7.94 -10.66 -3.45
N LEU A 36 8.25 -11.62 -2.58
CA LEU A 36 8.04 -13.05 -2.82
C LEU A 36 6.55 -13.42 -2.82
N LEU A 37 5.75 -12.82 -1.93
CA LEU A 37 4.30 -12.98 -1.93
C LEU A 37 3.71 -12.50 -3.25
N GLY A 38 4.18 -11.37 -3.79
CA GLY A 38 3.78 -10.88 -5.11
C GLY A 38 4.15 -11.81 -6.27
N LYS A 39 5.21 -12.60 -6.12
CA LYS A 39 5.66 -13.60 -7.09
C LYS A 39 4.99 -14.98 -6.91
N GLY A 40 4.29 -15.20 -5.80
CA GLY A 40 3.70 -16.50 -5.48
C GLY A 40 4.72 -17.52 -4.93
N GLU A 41 5.89 -17.08 -4.47
CA GLU A 41 6.93 -17.94 -3.91
C GLU A 41 6.65 -18.28 -2.43
N PHE A 42 5.53 -18.95 -2.16
CA PHE A 42 4.96 -19.08 -0.80
C PHE A 42 5.85 -19.78 0.21
N GLU A 43 6.57 -20.84 -0.18
CA GLU A 43 7.51 -21.53 0.72
C GLU A 43 8.60 -20.58 1.24
N GLU A 44 9.14 -19.74 0.37
CA GLU A 44 10.17 -18.77 0.74
C GLU A 44 9.60 -17.61 1.55
N VAL A 45 8.33 -17.23 1.31
CA VAL A 45 7.62 -16.29 2.20
C VAL A 45 7.57 -16.85 3.62
N TYR A 46 7.10 -18.09 3.81
CA TYR A 46 7.05 -18.70 5.14
C TYR A 46 8.42 -18.77 5.79
N ARG A 47 9.44 -19.21 5.05
CA ARG A 47 10.81 -19.29 5.56
C ARG A 47 11.28 -17.95 6.10
N LEU A 48 11.09 -16.87 5.35
CA LEU A 48 11.52 -15.53 5.75
C LEU A 48 10.69 -14.93 6.88
N THR A 49 9.36 -15.07 6.82
CA THR A 49 8.50 -14.53 7.88
C THR A 49 8.76 -15.26 9.20
N ASP A 50 8.95 -16.57 9.17
CA ASP A 50 9.19 -17.37 10.37
C ASP A 50 10.57 -17.08 10.95
N GLU A 51 11.59 -16.94 10.10
CA GLU A 51 12.93 -16.51 10.54
C GLU A 51 12.91 -15.12 11.19
N CYS A 52 12.14 -14.18 10.64
CA CYS A 52 11.97 -12.85 11.23
C CYS A 52 11.28 -12.93 12.60
N ILE A 53 10.16 -13.66 12.68
CA ILE A 53 9.38 -13.81 13.90
C ILE A 53 10.22 -14.48 14.98
N GLU A 54 10.90 -15.58 14.68
CA GLU A 54 11.75 -16.30 15.64
C GLU A 54 12.85 -15.40 16.19
N LYS A 55 13.54 -14.67 15.31
CA LYS A 55 14.70 -13.85 15.67
C LYS A 55 14.35 -12.58 16.44
N PHE A 56 13.20 -11.97 16.17
CA PHE A 56 12.88 -10.63 16.67
C PHE A 56 11.65 -10.56 17.59
N SER A 57 10.86 -11.63 17.73
CA SER A 57 9.64 -11.63 18.55
C SER A 57 9.87 -11.22 20.00
N GLN A 58 10.96 -11.66 20.65
CA GLN A 58 11.24 -11.27 22.03
C GLN A 58 11.39 -9.75 22.17
N LYS A 59 12.10 -9.10 21.26
CA LYS A 59 12.26 -7.63 21.27
C LYS A 59 10.94 -6.95 20.91
N ALA A 60 10.20 -7.49 19.95
CA ALA A 60 8.88 -6.99 19.57
C ALA A 60 7.90 -7.04 20.76
N ASP A 61 7.89 -8.12 21.53
CA ASP A 61 7.01 -8.32 22.69
C ASP A 61 7.31 -7.31 23.81
N ILE A 62 8.59 -7.03 24.06
CA ILE A 62 9.01 -6.01 25.03
C ILE A 62 8.52 -4.63 24.59
N LEU A 63 8.72 -4.27 23.32
CA LEU A 63 8.28 -2.98 22.77
C LEU A 63 6.75 -2.84 22.84
N ALA A 64 6.01 -3.88 22.47
CA ALA A 64 4.55 -3.90 22.50
C ALA A 64 3.99 -3.76 23.91
N SER A 65 4.60 -4.42 24.91
CA SER A 65 4.14 -4.38 26.30
C SER A 65 4.20 -2.98 26.95
N GLY A 66 5.01 -2.08 26.39
CA GLY A 66 5.13 -0.70 26.85
C GLY A 66 4.18 0.29 26.20
N LEU A 67 3.32 -0.15 25.27
CA LEU A 67 2.43 0.71 24.51
C LEU A 67 0.97 0.57 24.98
N GLU A 68 0.33 1.71 25.20
CA GLU A 68 -1.12 1.82 25.41
C GLU A 68 -1.83 2.49 24.24
N SER A 69 -1.08 3.02 23.28
CA SER A 69 -1.57 3.68 22.06
C SER A 69 -0.49 3.67 20.98
N PHE A 70 -0.81 4.14 19.78
CA PHE A 70 0.18 4.29 18.72
C PHE A 70 1.31 5.26 19.15
N PRO A 71 2.57 4.97 18.75
CA PRO A 71 3.67 5.91 18.88
C PRO A 71 3.35 7.27 18.23
N SER A 72 4.01 8.32 18.71
CA SER A 72 3.87 9.64 18.10
C SER A 72 4.39 9.61 16.66
N LYS A 73 3.83 10.46 15.80
CA LYS A 73 4.29 10.60 14.41
C LYS A 73 5.78 10.95 14.37
N GLY A 74 6.56 10.19 13.61
CA GLY A 74 8.02 10.32 13.51
C GLY A 74 8.81 9.45 14.50
N GLU A 75 8.15 8.72 15.40
CA GLU A 75 8.78 7.77 16.32
C GLU A 75 8.67 6.31 15.85
N GLU A 76 8.09 6.06 14.68
CA GLU A 76 7.77 4.71 14.19
C GLU A 76 9.03 3.83 14.09
N ASP A 77 10.17 4.41 13.73
CA ASP A 77 11.47 3.72 13.61
C ASP A 77 11.97 3.15 14.95
N ASN A 78 11.61 3.77 16.08
CA ASN A 78 11.97 3.26 17.40
C ASN A 78 11.29 1.90 17.70
N TYR A 79 10.18 1.65 17.01
CA TYR A 79 9.38 0.44 17.12
C TYR A 79 9.56 -0.50 15.91
N ALA A 80 10.54 -0.24 15.04
CA ALA A 80 10.78 -1.02 13.82
C ALA A 80 10.80 -2.54 14.03
N PRO A 81 11.46 -3.11 15.07
CA PRO A 81 11.42 -4.56 15.29
C PRO A 81 10.01 -5.11 15.55
N MET A 82 9.18 -4.40 16.32
CA MET A 82 7.78 -4.76 16.57
C MET A 82 6.96 -4.64 15.29
N ASN A 83 7.08 -3.51 14.61
CA ASN A 83 6.39 -3.21 13.36
C ASN A 83 6.72 -4.25 12.27
N ASN A 84 7.99 -4.63 12.15
CA ASN A 84 8.45 -5.59 11.16
C ASN A 84 8.02 -7.03 11.49
N VAL A 85 8.05 -7.45 12.76
CA VAL A 85 7.52 -8.75 13.18
C VAL A 85 6.03 -8.85 12.94
N ALA A 86 5.26 -7.83 13.32
CA ALA A 86 3.82 -7.77 13.06
C ALA A 86 3.50 -7.80 11.55
N THR A 87 4.28 -7.06 10.75
CA THR A 87 4.15 -7.11 9.28
C THR A 87 4.47 -8.51 8.73
N CYS A 88 5.45 -9.23 9.29
CA CYS A 88 5.74 -10.60 8.88
C CYS A 88 4.61 -11.58 9.21
N TYR A 89 3.96 -11.44 10.37
CA TYR A 89 2.72 -12.18 10.64
C TYR A 89 1.63 -11.86 9.62
N PHE A 90 1.43 -10.59 9.29
CA PHE A 90 0.44 -10.18 8.29
C PHE A 90 0.72 -10.79 6.91
N ILE A 91 1.97 -10.72 6.42
CA ILE A 91 2.39 -11.33 5.15
C ILE A 91 2.14 -12.85 5.18
N LYS A 92 2.46 -13.52 6.29
CA LYS A 92 2.21 -14.95 6.47
C LYS A 92 0.72 -15.28 6.38
N GLY A 93 -0.15 -14.49 7.01
CA GLY A 93 -1.61 -14.61 6.92
C GLY A 93 -2.13 -14.45 5.49
N GLU A 94 -1.67 -13.42 4.78
CA GLU A 94 -2.03 -13.20 3.36
C GLU A 94 -1.58 -14.36 2.45
N THR A 95 -0.42 -14.96 2.76
CA THR A 95 0.10 -16.14 2.05
C THR A 95 -0.82 -17.34 2.25
N LEU A 96 -1.23 -17.60 3.50
CA LEU A 96 -2.16 -18.68 3.84
C LEU A 96 -3.51 -18.50 3.13
N ILE A 97 -4.03 -17.27 3.03
CA ILE A 97 -5.24 -16.98 2.25
C ILE A 97 -5.07 -17.37 0.78
N LYS A 98 -3.95 -16.99 0.15
CA LYS A 98 -3.68 -17.31 -1.26
C LYS A 98 -3.59 -18.81 -1.53
N GLU A 99 -3.18 -19.59 -0.54
CA GLU A 99 -3.17 -21.05 -0.61
C GLU A 99 -4.52 -21.71 -0.24
N GLY A 100 -5.53 -20.93 0.15
CA GLY A 100 -6.83 -21.44 0.60
C GLY A 100 -6.82 -22.01 2.02
N LYS A 101 -5.75 -21.78 2.79
CA LYS A 101 -5.58 -22.23 4.19
C LYS A 101 -6.23 -21.23 5.15
N THR A 102 -7.53 -21.01 5.00
CA THR A 102 -8.26 -19.94 5.69
C THR A 102 -8.20 -20.05 7.21
N ASP A 103 -8.38 -21.24 7.79
CA ASP A 103 -8.37 -21.41 9.25
C ASP A 103 -7.00 -21.13 9.87
N GLU A 104 -5.93 -21.45 9.16
CA GLU A 104 -4.57 -21.12 9.59
C GLU A 104 -4.32 -19.61 9.48
N ALA A 105 -4.79 -18.98 8.40
CA ALA A 105 -4.70 -17.54 8.21
C ALA A 105 -5.39 -16.78 9.35
N LYS A 106 -6.60 -17.22 9.74
CA LYS A 106 -7.36 -16.59 10.83
C LYS A 106 -6.56 -16.56 12.13
N LYS A 107 -5.97 -17.70 12.53
CA LYS A 107 -5.13 -17.80 13.74
C LYS A 107 -3.93 -16.85 13.70
N VAL A 108 -3.31 -16.70 12.52
CA VAL A 108 -2.19 -15.78 12.33
C VAL A 108 -2.63 -14.32 12.49
N PHE A 109 -3.79 -13.95 11.94
CA PHE A 109 -4.33 -12.60 12.11
C PHE A 109 -4.78 -12.32 13.55
N GLU A 110 -5.44 -13.26 14.21
CA GLU A 110 -5.78 -13.18 15.64
C GLU A 110 -4.53 -12.94 16.48
N THR A 111 -3.45 -13.70 16.21
CA THR A 111 -2.17 -13.53 16.90
C THR A 111 -1.61 -12.11 16.77
N VAL A 112 -1.62 -11.52 15.57
CA VAL A 112 -1.04 -10.18 15.37
C VAL A 112 -1.92 -9.08 15.98
N ILE A 113 -3.24 -9.25 15.93
CA ILE A 113 -4.21 -8.32 16.56
C ILE A 113 -4.02 -8.27 18.07
N GLU A 114 -3.86 -9.44 18.70
CA GLU A 114 -3.70 -9.55 20.15
C GLU A 114 -2.31 -9.08 20.61
N LYS A 115 -1.25 -9.52 19.93
CA LYS A 115 0.13 -9.27 20.39
C LYS A 115 0.63 -7.87 20.06
N TYR A 116 0.23 -7.31 18.91
CA TYR A 116 0.81 -6.09 18.38
C TYR A 116 -0.27 -5.08 17.93
N PRO A 117 -1.20 -4.68 18.83
CA PRO A 117 -2.35 -3.85 18.46
C PRO A 117 -1.97 -2.46 17.93
N TYR A 118 -0.77 -1.99 18.25
CA TYR A 118 -0.25 -0.67 17.85
C TYR A 118 0.87 -0.76 16.81
N ALA A 119 1.07 -1.92 16.18
CA ALA A 119 2.03 -2.04 15.10
C ALA A 119 1.55 -1.36 13.82
N GLN A 120 2.50 -0.69 13.17
CA GLN A 120 2.28 0.03 11.92
C GLN A 120 3.28 -0.41 10.87
N SER A 121 2.89 -0.38 9.60
CA SER A 121 3.78 -0.68 8.48
C SER A 121 3.79 0.48 7.50
N PHE A 122 4.96 0.77 6.93
CA PHE A 122 5.13 1.85 5.98
C PHE A 122 4.69 1.39 4.58
N ASP A 123 3.76 2.12 3.97
CA ASP A 123 3.46 2.01 2.54
C ASP A 123 4.42 2.91 1.75
N PRO A 124 5.08 2.42 0.68
CA PRO A 124 5.93 3.24 -0.18
C PRO A 124 5.26 4.48 -0.79
N ARG A 125 3.92 4.53 -0.79
CA ARG A 125 3.13 5.69 -1.21
C ARG A 125 3.06 6.81 -0.14
N GLY A 126 3.68 6.63 1.02
CA GLY A 126 4.03 7.71 1.94
C GLY A 126 3.22 7.78 3.24
N TRP A 127 2.52 6.71 3.62
CA TRP A 127 1.78 6.66 4.88
C TRP A 127 2.07 5.37 5.66
N TYR A 128 1.81 5.43 6.95
CA TYR A 128 1.77 4.25 7.81
C TYR A 128 0.34 3.74 7.91
N TRP A 129 0.16 2.42 7.89
CA TRP A 129 -1.13 1.77 8.11
C TRP A 129 -1.05 0.83 9.32
N SER A 130 -2.19 0.65 9.99
CA SER A 130 -2.32 -0.20 11.17
C SER A 130 -2.38 -1.67 10.78
N ILE A 131 -1.46 -2.48 11.33
CA ILE A 131 -1.46 -3.93 11.08
C ILE A 131 -2.73 -4.57 11.66
N LYS A 132 -3.10 -4.18 12.88
CA LYS A 132 -4.31 -4.65 13.57
C LYS A 132 -5.56 -4.39 12.74
N GLU A 133 -5.75 -3.14 12.35
CA GLU A 133 -6.96 -2.72 11.63
C GLU A 133 -7.09 -3.48 10.31
N LYS A 134 -5.97 -3.64 9.58
CA LYS A 134 -5.98 -4.40 8.33
C LYS A 134 -6.25 -5.88 8.56
N ALA A 135 -5.69 -6.47 9.63
CA ALA A 135 -5.94 -7.86 10.00
C ALA A 135 -7.41 -8.09 10.39
N GLU A 136 -8.01 -7.18 11.16
CA GLU A 136 -9.43 -7.22 11.56
C GLU A 136 -10.35 -7.14 10.34
N MET A 137 -10.08 -6.23 9.40
CA MET A 137 -10.81 -6.16 8.12
C MET A 137 -10.70 -7.47 7.34
N THR A 138 -9.50 -8.05 7.26
CA THR A 138 -9.29 -9.32 6.58
C THR A 138 -10.05 -10.46 7.27
N LEU A 139 -10.04 -10.53 8.61
CA LEU A 139 -10.81 -11.53 9.37
C LEU A 139 -12.31 -11.41 9.12
N ASN A 140 -12.87 -10.20 9.24
CA ASN A 140 -14.29 -9.96 8.96
C ASN A 140 -14.63 -10.42 7.54
N LYS A 141 -13.81 -10.05 6.55
CA LYS A 141 -13.99 -10.51 5.16
C LYS A 141 -13.99 -12.03 5.03
N LEU A 142 -13.09 -12.73 5.72
CA LEU A 142 -13.02 -14.20 5.69
C LEU A 142 -14.21 -14.87 6.40
N GLU A 143 -14.87 -14.18 7.33
CA GLU A 143 -16.03 -14.70 8.06
C GLU A 143 -17.35 -14.41 7.37
N THR A 144 -17.53 -13.18 6.89
CA THR A 144 -18.80 -12.70 6.32
C THR A 144 -18.85 -12.84 4.80
N GLY A 145 -17.70 -13.00 4.15
CA GLY A 145 -17.57 -12.91 2.70
C GLY A 145 -17.83 -11.51 2.14
N ARG A 146 -17.98 -10.50 2.99
CA ARG A 146 -18.26 -9.10 2.63
C ARG A 146 -17.08 -8.23 3.06
N VAL A 147 -16.74 -7.23 2.23
CA VAL A 147 -15.78 -6.20 2.63
C VAL A 147 -16.59 -5.10 3.30
N GLU A 148 -16.55 -5.06 4.62
CA GLU A 148 -16.94 -3.87 5.38
C GLU A 148 -15.69 -2.99 5.44
N GLU A 149 -15.55 -2.09 4.47
CA GLU A 149 -14.59 -1.01 4.60
C GLU A 149 -15.06 -0.18 5.79
N ALA A 150 -14.23 -0.07 6.84
CA ALA A 150 -14.43 0.94 7.85
C ALA A 150 -14.43 2.27 7.10
N GLU A 151 -15.61 2.85 6.91
CA GLU A 151 -15.75 4.18 6.32
C GLU A 151 -14.89 5.10 7.19
N SER A 152 -13.73 5.52 6.69
CA SER A 152 -13.07 6.66 7.29
C SER A 152 -14.09 7.78 7.22
N GLU A 153 -14.38 8.41 8.36
CA GLU A 153 -15.11 9.67 8.41
C GLU A 153 -14.22 10.75 7.77
N GLU A 154 -13.89 10.61 6.49
CA GLU A 154 -13.40 11.71 5.70
C GLU A 154 -14.62 12.58 5.45
N ASP A 155 -14.63 13.79 6.05
CA ASP A 155 -15.58 14.84 5.72
C ASP A 155 -15.57 15.02 4.21
N VAL A 156 -16.54 14.39 3.52
CA VAL A 156 -16.70 14.56 2.09
C VAL A 156 -17.07 16.02 1.89
N VAL A 157 -16.09 16.83 1.49
CA VAL A 157 -16.34 18.22 1.10
C VAL A 157 -17.13 18.17 -0.19
N ILE A 158 -18.46 18.08 -0.06
CA ILE A 158 -19.38 18.22 -1.18
C ILE A 158 -19.22 19.65 -1.67
N THR A 159 -18.35 19.81 -2.65
CA THR A 159 -18.15 21.11 -3.30
C THR A 159 -19.41 21.38 -4.10
N ARG A 160 -20.28 22.22 -3.56
CA ARG A 160 -21.47 22.67 -4.29
C ARG A 160 -20.97 23.49 -5.49
N VAL A 161 -21.03 22.89 -6.68
CA VAL A 161 -20.78 23.61 -7.93
C VAL A 161 -21.77 24.76 -7.98
N THR A 162 -21.25 25.97 -7.91
CA THR A 162 -22.03 27.21 -8.00
C THR A 162 -21.71 27.79 -9.36
N LEU A 163 -22.67 27.76 -10.29
CA LEU A 163 -22.55 28.49 -11.56
C LEU A 163 -22.71 29.97 -11.23
N TYR A 164 -21.74 30.80 -11.63
CA TYR A 164 -21.81 32.24 -11.35
C TYR A 164 -22.76 32.95 -12.32
N ASP A 165 -22.89 32.40 -13.53
CA ASP A 165 -23.84 32.87 -14.54
C ASP A 165 -24.72 31.70 -15.00
N LYS A 166 -25.88 31.57 -14.36
CA LYS A 166 -26.89 30.61 -14.76
C LYS A 166 -27.59 31.20 -15.99
N GLY A 167 -27.40 30.58 -17.16
CA GLY A 167 -28.10 30.97 -18.37
C GLY A 167 -29.61 31.07 -18.17
N ASP A 168 -30.23 32.01 -18.88
CA ASP A 168 -31.65 32.33 -18.75
C ASP A 168 -32.57 31.26 -19.38
N GLU A 169 -32.03 30.32 -20.15
CA GLU A 169 -32.79 29.29 -20.86
C GLU A 169 -32.25 27.88 -20.58
N PHE A 170 -33.10 26.94 -20.15
CA PHE A 170 -32.73 25.53 -20.09
C PHE A 170 -33.94 24.61 -20.37
N PRO A 171 -33.85 23.70 -21.37
CA PRO A 171 -32.76 23.55 -22.34
C PRO A 171 -32.70 24.71 -23.34
N VAL A 172 -31.51 25.07 -23.83
CA VAL A 172 -31.31 26.16 -24.79
C VAL A 172 -31.70 25.73 -26.20
N ASP A 173 -32.56 26.50 -26.86
CA ASP A 173 -32.85 26.39 -28.29
C ASP A 173 -31.81 27.17 -29.12
N TYR A 174 -30.78 26.48 -29.58
CA TYR A 174 -29.68 27.07 -30.36
C TYR A 174 -30.11 27.63 -31.73
N GLU A 175 -31.22 27.16 -32.32
CA GLU A 175 -31.68 27.65 -33.62
C GLU A 175 -32.18 29.09 -33.55
N LYS A 176 -32.59 29.58 -32.37
CA LYS A 176 -32.89 30.99 -32.14
C LYS A 176 -31.68 31.91 -32.33
N TYR A 177 -30.48 31.41 -32.02
CA TYR A 177 -29.28 32.23 -31.92
C TYR A 177 -28.25 31.98 -33.03
N GLY A 178 -28.44 30.95 -33.84
CA GLY A 178 -27.53 30.61 -34.93
C GLY A 178 -28.13 29.63 -35.93
N LYS A 179 -27.27 28.99 -36.71
CA LYS A 179 -27.66 27.95 -37.66
C LYS A 179 -26.64 26.84 -37.70
N PHE A 180 -27.12 25.60 -37.69
CA PHE A 180 -26.30 24.44 -37.98
C PHE A 180 -26.04 24.34 -39.49
N LEU A 181 -24.81 24.02 -39.85
CA LEU A 181 -24.38 23.77 -41.22
C LEU A 181 -23.75 22.39 -41.29
N ASN A 182 -24.01 21.67 -42.39
CA ASN A 182 -23.44 20.36 -42.67
C ASN A 182 -23.70 19.31 -41.58
N GLU A 183 -24.92 19.31 -41.02
CA GLU A 183 -25.38 18.28 -40.09
C GLU A 183 -25.13 16.87 -40.66
N GLY A 184 -24.53 16.01 -39.85
CA GLY A 184 -24.16 14.64 -40.24
C GLY A 184 -22.94 14.51 -41.17
N LYS A 185 -22.18 15.59 -41.44
CA LYS A 185 -20.97 15.56 -42.27
C LYS A 185 -19.72 15.97 -41.47
N LYS A 186 -18.54 15.61 -41.98
CA LYS A 186 -17.23 15.90 -41.36
C LYS A 186 -16.97 17.40 -41.09
N ASN A 187 -17.60 18.28 -41.86
CA ASN A 187 -17.47 19.74 -41.76
C ASN A 187 -18.69 20.40 -41.07
N TYR A 188 -19.32 19.69 -40.14
CA TYR A 188 -20.38 20.22 -39.28
C TYR A 188 -19.89 21.48 -38.54
N LYS A 189 -20.73 22.53 -38.53
CA LYS A 189 -20.42 23.80 -37.86
C LYS A 189 -21.70 24.52 -37.47
N PHE A 190 -21.77 25.02 -36.25
CA PHE A 190 -22.76 26.01 -35.86
C PHE A 190 -22.27 27.42 -36.19
N VAL A 191 -23.09 28.25 -36.83
CA VAL A 191 -22.78 29.65 -37.11
C VAL A 191 -23.65 30.52 -36.24
N ILE A 192 -23.03 31.16 -35.25
CA ILE A 192 -23.69 32.09 -34.32
C ILE A 192 -24.10 33.35 -35.09
N LYS A 193 -25.37 33.74 -34.95
CA LYS A 193 -25.95 34.96 -35.52
C LYS A 193 -26.23 36.01 -34.45
N ASN A 194 -26.59 35.58 -33.25
CA ASN A 194 -26.84 36.42 -32.09
C ASN A 194 -25.93 35.98 -30.93
N PRO A 195 -24.69 36.49 -30.86
CA PRO A 195 -23.73 36.07 -29.84
C PRO A 195 -24.14 36.52 -28.43
N ILE A 196 -24.73 37.71 -28.29
CA ILE A 196 -25.15 38.24 -26.98
C ILE A 196 -26.30 37.41 -26.43
N GLY A 197 -27.37 37.23 -27.21
CA GLY A 197 -28.52 36.44 -26.75
C GLY A 197 -28.19 34.96 -26.52
N LEU A 198 -27.21 34.40 -27.25
CA LEU A 198 -26.73 33.05 -26.98
C LEU A 198 -26.01 32.99 -25.64
N SER A 199 -25.13 33.96 -25.35
CA SER A 199 -24.40 34.06 -24.09
C SER A 199 -25.35 34.18 -22.91
N ASP A 200 -26.37 35.03 -23.01
CA ASP A 200 -27.40 35.21 -21.97
C ASP A 200 -28.19 33.91 -21.75
N ALA A 201 -28.51 33.19 -22.83
CA ALA A 201 -29.25 31.93 -22.76
C ALA A 201 -28.43 30.78 -22.14
N VAL A 202 -27.12 30.68 -22.46
CA VAL A 202 -26.27 29.57 -21.98
C VAL A 202 -25.57 29.84 -20.66
N GLY A 203 -25.36 31.12 -20.29
CA GLY A 203 -24.50 31.51 -19.16
C GLY A 203 -23.07 30.97 -19.30
N GLU A 204 -22.54 30.35 -18.24
CA GLU A 204 -21.26 29.60 -18.25
C GLU A 204 -21.34 28.25 -19.02
N GLY A 205 -22.43 27.98 -19.75
CA GLY A 205 -22.69 26.74 -20.47
C GLY A 205 -21.84 26.50 -21.74
N ILE A 206 -22.00 25.32 -22.32
CA ILE A 206 -21.20 24.85 -23.47
C ILE A 206 -21.78 25.37 -24.79
N TYR A 207 -20.92 25.95 -25.63
CA TYR A 207 -21.26 26.38 -26.98
C TYR A 207 -21.27 25.20 -27.96
N PRO A 208 -22.15 25.17 -28.98
CA PRO A 208 -22.25 24.01 -29.90
C PRO A 208 -21.01 23.71 -30.76
N ASN A 209 -19.97 24.54 -30.68
CA ASN A 209 -18.71 24.40 -31.42
C ASN A 209 -17.48 24.19 -30.51
N SER A 210 -17.66 23.92 -29.22
CA SER A 210 -16.53 23.57 -28.34
C SER A 210 -15.95 22.20 -28.71
#